data_AF-A0AB38SA19-F1
#
_entry.id   AF-A0AB38SA19-F1
#
_cell.length_a   1.000
_cell.length_b   1.000
_cell.length_c   1.000
_cell.angle_alpha   90.00
_cell.angle_beta   90.00
_cell.angle_gamma   90.00
#
_symmetry.space_group_name_H-M   'P 1'
#
loop_
_entity.id
_entity.type
_entity.pdbx_description
1 polymer ?
#
loop_
_entity_poly.entity_id
_entity_poly.type
_entity_poly.pdbx_seq_one_letter_code
_entity_poly.pdbx_strand_id
1 'polypeptide(L)'
;MYINWDVTIRFDPSSVLPSTQHGIPVPSYGNYGGPNYSAGEEGGRTPEFGTADYLAHPPKDDLDQLFYAHDLVYQHLRDGTATPQQTFDADAKLLEGMYALTQSEPALFANDPEALLYEGFATIGILGKIETTPGESEYLHSTLSQSEELLLATAAIQNFETGLAETPGNESRSLHGALHVFEAHFGDLLLA
;
A
#
# COMPACT_ATOMS: atom_id res chain seq x y z
N MET A 1 -10.98 8.95 8.73
CA MET A 1 -11.77 7.77 8.28
C MET A 1 -11.88 7.77 6.77
N TYR A 2 -10.84 7.28 6.13
CA TYR A 2 -10.75 7.19 4.66
C TYR A 2 -10.64 5.75 4.18
N ILE A 3 -10.65 4.76 5.09
CA ILE A 3 -10.72 3.36 4.65
C ILE A 3 -12.12 3.07 4.08
N ASN A 4 -12.14 2.53 2.87
CA ASN A 4 -13.31 1.89 2.31
C ASN A 4 -13.18 0.36 2.45
N TRP A 5 -14.10 -0.21 3.24
CA TRP A 5 -14.21 -1.65 3.47
C TRP A 5 -15.07 -2.37 2.44
N ASP A 6 -15.86 -1.64 1.64
CA ASP A 6 -16.73 -2.19 0.60
C ASP A 6 -15.96 -2.28 -0.73
N VAL A 7 -15.17 -3.35 -0.82
CA VAL A 7 -14.24 -3.67 -1.91
C VAL A 7 -14.44 -5.10 -2.38
N THR A 8 -14.15 -5.36 -3.65
CA THR A 8 -14.30 -6.68 -4.28
C THR A 8 -13.01 -7.50 -4.29
N ILE A 9 -11.86 -6.84 -4.14
CA ILE A 9 -10.55 -7.51 -4.15
C ILE A 9 -10.28 -8.20 -2.82
N ARG A 10 -9.76 -9.43 -2.91
CA ARG A 10 -9.46 -10.28 -1.77
C ARG A 10 -8.06 -10.87 -1.87
N PHE A 11 -7.38 -10.90 -0.73
CA PHE A 11 -6.16 -11.65 -0.51
C PHE A 11 -6.51 -13.09 -0.16
N ASP A 12 -6.00 -14.04 -0.95
CA ASP A 12 -6.10 -15.46 -0.66
C ASP A 12 -4.76 -15.97 -0.10
N PRO A 13 -4.68 -16.37 1.17
CA PRO A 13 -3.43 -16.84 1.76
C PRO A 13 -2.85 -18.09 1.09
N SER A 14 -3.67 -18.83 0.32
CA SER A 14 -3.26 -20.02 -0.40
C SER A 14 -2.77 -19.75 -1.84
N SER A 15 -2.81 -18.48 -2.28
CA SER A 15 -2.51 -18.08 -3.65
C SER A 15 -1.87 -16.69 -3.70
N VAL A 16 -0.81 -16.53 -4.49
CA VAL A 16 -0.23 -15.21 -4.79
C VAL A 16 -1.05 -14.41 -5.82
N LEU A 17 -2.05 -15.03 -6.45
CA LEU A 17 -2.96 -14.35 -7.37
C LEU A 17 -4.14 -13.73 -6.60
N PRO A 18 -4.54 -12.48 -6.92
CA PRO A 18 -5.73 -11.85 -6.34
C PRO A 18 -6.99 -12.66 -6.62
N SER A 19 -7.92 -12.70 -5.66
CA SER A 19 -9.23 -13.35 -5.80
C SER A 19 -10.35 -12.33 -5.66
N THR A 20 -11.44 -12.52 -6.41
CA THR A 20 -12.67 -11.73 -6.25
C THR A 20 -13.80 -12.52 -5.58
N GLN A 21 -13.58 -13.82 -5.32
CA GLN A 21 -14.63 -14.75 -4.85
C GLN A 21 -14.41 -15.26 -3.44
N HIS A 22 -13.15 -15.39 -3.02
CA HIS A 22 -12.76 -15.98 -1.72
C HIS A 22 -11.53 -15.26 -1.16
N GLY A 23 -11.32 -15.33 0.15
CA GLY A 23 -10.20 -14.66 0.82
C GLY A 23 -10.62 -13.45 1.66
N ILE A 24 -9.60 -12.80 2.23
CA ILE A 24 -9.72 -11.67 3.14
C ILE A 24 -9.89 -10.40 2.30
N PRO A 25 -10.97 -9.61 2.48
CA PRO A 25 -11.14 -8.35 1.76
C PRO A 25 -9.93 -7.43 1.96
N VAL A 26 -9.45 -6.85 0.86
CA VAL A 26 -8.36 -5.87 0.89
C VAL A 26 -8.96 -4.48 0.76
N PRO A 27 -9.07 -3.70 1.85
CA PRO A 27 -9.68 -2.37 1.80
C PRO A 27 -8.95 -1.43 0.83
N SER A 28 -9.65 -0.38 0.41
CA SER A 28 -9.03 0.80 -0.21
C SER A 28 -8.95 1.96 0.79
N TYR A 29 -8.15 2.96 0.48
CA TYR A 29 -7.95 4.16 1.30
C TYR A 29 -8.04 5.41 0.43
N GLY A 30 -8.83 6.39 0.90
CA GLY A 30 -8.98 7.66 0.22
C GLY A 30 -9.52 7.47 -1.20
N ASN A 31 -8.87 8.12 -2.17
CA ASN A 31 -9.20 7.99 -3.59
C ASN A 31 -8.21 7.10 -4.35
N TYR A 32 -7.03 6.80 -3.81
CA TYR A 32 -5.92 6.19 -4.55
C TYR A 32 -5.23 5.03 -3.83
N GLY A 33 -5.46 4.84 -2.54
CA GLY A 33 -4.91 3.70 -1.82
C GLY A 33 -5.65 2.42 -2.16
N GLY A 34 -4.93 1.43 -2.69
CA GLY A 34 -5.42 0.06 -2.79
C GLY A 34 -5.20 -0.61 -4.14
N PRO A 35 -5.25 -1.95 -4.17
CA PRO A 35 -5.01 -2.68 -5.41
C PRO A 35 -6.10 -2.34 -6.43
N ASN A 36 -5.71 -1.98 -7.65
CA ASN A 36 -6.65 -1.67 -8.74
C ASN A 36 -7.76 -0.68 -8.33
N TYR A 37 -7.47 0.28 -7.43
CA TYR A 37 -8.40 1.28 -6.96
C TYR A 37 -7.80 2.66 -7.19
N SER A 38 -8.45 3.50 -7.99
CA SER A 38 -7.94 4.84 -8.29
C SER A 38 -9.08 5.79 -8.61
N ALA A 39 -8.90 7.07 -8.29
CA ALA A 39 -9.93 8.11 -8.39
C ALA A 39 -11.27 7.72 -7.70
N GLY A 40 -11.21 6.94 -6.62
CA GLY A 40 -12.38 6.53 -5.86
C GLY A 40 -13.11 5.29 -6.39
N GLU A 41 -12.59 4.64 -7.44
CA GLU A 41 -13.26 3.52 -8.12
C GLU A 41 -12.32 2.32 -8.35
N GLU A 42 -12.85 1.10 -8.18
CA GLU A 42 -12.16 -0.12 -8.59
C GLU A 42 -12.10 -0.22 -10.13
N GLY A 43 -10.92 -0.50 -10.66
CA GLY A 43 -10.64 -0.41 -12.10
C GLY A 43 -10.58 1.02 -12.63
N GLY A 44 -10.58 2.01 -11.74
CA GLY A 44 -10.45 3.43 -12.08
C GLY A 44 -9.12 3.77 -12.75
N ARG A 45 -9.07 4.96 -13.35
CA ARG A 45 -7.87 5.51 -13.99
C ARG A 45 -7.36 6.69 -13.18
N THR A 46 -6.04 6.75 -13.02
CA THR A 46 -5.40 7.87 -12.30
C THR A 46 -5.33 9.09 -13.21
N PRO A 47 -5.99 10.21 -12.88
CA PRO A 47 -6.00 11.39 -13.72
C PRO A 47 -4.70 12.19 -13.58
N GLU A 48 -4.29 12.84 -14.68
CA GLU A 48 -3.17 13.78 -14.68
C GLU A 48 -3.44 14.97 -13.76
N PHE A 49 -2.38 15.47 -13.11
CA PHE A 49 -2.48 16.57 -12.16
C PHE A 49 -3.08 17.82 -12.80
N GLY A 50 -4.05 18.44 -12.11
CA GLY A 50 -4.69 19.67 -12.55
C GLY A 50 -5.75 19.51 -13.65
N THR A 51 -6.02 18.28 -14.11
CA THR A 51 -7.17 18.02 -14.99
C THR A 51 -8.50 18.15 -14.25
N ALA A 52 -9.60 18.27 -14.99
CA ALA A 52 -10.93 18.31 -14.39
C ALA A 52 -11.24 17.03 -13.57
N ASP A 53 -10.81 15.88 -14.08
CA ASP A 53 -11.01 14.58 -13.41
C ASP A 53 -10.18 14.48 -12.12
N TYR A 54 -8.95 15.01 -12.11
CA TYR A 54 -8.14 15.14 -10.89
C TYR A 54 -8.82 16.03 -9.85
N LEU A 55 -9.35 17.18 -10.27
CA LEU A 55 -10.03 18.11 -9.37
C LEU A 55 -11.36 17.54 -8.82
N ALA A 56 -11.98 16.61 -9.54
CA ALA A 56 -13.16 15.88 -9.06
C ALA A 56 -12.79 14.80 -8.02
N HIS A 57 -11.57 14.28 -8.06
CA HIS A 57 -11.09 13.20 -7.19
C HIS A 57 -9.73 13.55 -6.55
N PRO A 58 -9.58 14.69 -5.85
CA PRO A 58 -8.30 15.05 -5.26
C PRO A 58 -7.91 14.04 -4.16
N PRO A 59 -6.61 13.79 -3.92
CA PRO A 59 -6.18 13.03 -2.76
C PRO A 59 -6.80 13.57 -1.46
N LYS A 60 -7.21 12.68 -0.55
CA LYS A 60 -7.90 13.05 0.69
C LYS A 60 -6.99 13.64 1.75
N ASP A 61 -5.75 13.18 1.79
CA ASP A 61 -4.70 13.59 2.72
C ASP A 61 -3.32 13.28 2.12
N ASP A 62 -2.27 13.48 2.92
CA ASP A 62 -0.89 13.27 2.48
C ASP A 62 -0.55 11.79 2.24
N LEU A 63 -1.23 10.85 2.91
CA LEU A 63 -1.06 9.41 2.64
C LEU A 63 -1.67 9.04 1.28
N ASP A 64 -2.88 9.50 1.00
CA ASP A 64 -3.56 9.34 -0.28
C ASP A 64 -2.82 10.04 -1.43
N GLN A 65 -2.09 11.13 -1.12
CA GLN A 65 -1.23 11.83 -2.07
C GLN A 65 -0.01 11.00 -2.49
N LEU A 66 0.54 10.17 -1.60
CA LEU A 66 1.59 9.22 -1.94
C LEU A 66 1.05 8.13 -2.87
N PHE A 67 -0.12 7.58 -2.56
CA PHE A 67 -0.77 6.59 -3.41
C PHE A 67 -1.11 7.17 -4.79
N TYR A 68 -1.62 8.40 -4.88
CA TYR A 68 -1.83 9.08 -6.16
C TYR A 68 -0.56 9.12 -7.02
N ALA A 69 0.57 9.51 -6.42
CA ALA A 69 1.83 9.64 -7.14
C ALA A 69 2.33 8.29 -7.66
N HIS A 70 2.18 7.23 -6.85
CA HIS A 70 2.45 5.85 -7.24
C HIS A 70 1.57 5.42 -8.41
N ASP A 71 0.26 5.59 -8.27
CA ASP A 71 -0.75 5.15 -9.23
C ASP A 71 -0.64 5.86 -10.58
N LEU A 72 -0.18 7.12 -10.58
CA LEU A 72 0.03 7.87 -11.81
C LEU A 72 1.14 7.24 -12.67
N VAL A 73 2.21 6.75 -12.04
CA VAL A 73 3.29 6.06 -12.78
C VAL A 73 2.81 4.75 -13.38
N TYR A 74 2.00 3.98 -12.64
CA TYR A 74 1.37 2.77 -13.16
C TYR A 74 0.36 3.07 -14.28
N GLN A 75 -0.35 4.20 -14.21
CA GLN A 75 -1.21 4.65 -15.29
C GLN A 75 -0.39 5.00 -16.54
N HIS A 76 0.74 5.71 -16.38
CA HIS A 76 1.66 6.00 -17.48
C HIS A 76 2.25 4.74 -18.11
N LEU A 77 2.56 3.71 -17.32
CA LEU A 77 3.00 2.41 -17.84
C LEU A 77 1.90 1.78 -18.71
N ARG A 78 0.64 1.77 -18.22
CA ARG A 78 -0.52 1.27 -18.97
C ARG A 78 -0.77 2.03 -20.27
N ASP A 79 -0.53 3.34 -20.26
CA ASP A 79 -0.69 4.21 -21.41
C ASP A 79 0.54 4.21 -22.36
N GLY A 80 1.59 3.47 -22.03
CA GLY A 80 2.81 3.33 -22.84
C GLY A 80 3.74 4.55 -22.81
N THR A 81 3.63 5.38 -21.76
CA THR A 81 4.44 6.60 -21.56
C THR A 81 5.46 6.47 -20.44
N ALA A 82 5.42 5.37 -19.67
CA ALA A 82 6.46 4.99 -18.72
C ALA A 82 7.03 3.59 -19.03
N THR A 83 8.17 3.29 -18.43
CA THR A 83 8.87 2.01 -18.52
C THR A 83 8.64 1.18 -17.25
N PRO A 84 8.81 -0.16 -17.30
CA PRO A 84 8.73 -1.00 -16.11
C PRO A 84 9.70 -0.58 -14.99
N GLN A 85 10.88 -0.07 -15.34
CA GLN A 85 11.83 0.42 -14.36
C GLN A 85 11.27 1.58 -13.51
N GLN A 86 10.45 2.44 -14.12
CA GLN A 86 9.84 3.57 -13.42
C GLN A 86 8.77 3.12 -12.43
N THR A 87 8.13 1.96 -12.63
CA THR A 87 7.23 1.42 -11.60
C THR A 87 8.01 0.94 -10.40
N PHE A 88 9.18 0.31 -10.58
CA PHE A 88 10.04 -0.09 -9.46
C PHE A 88 10.49 1.13 -8.62
N ASP A 89 10.81 2.24 -9.29
CA ASP A 89 11.06 3.53 -8.62
C ASP A 89 9.85 4.07 -7.86
N ALA A 90 8.65 3.86 -8.39
CA ALA A 90 7.41 4.32 -7.76
C ALA A 90 7.10 3.50 -6.49
N ASP A 91 7.30 2.18 -6.55
CA ASP A 91 7.15 1.28 -5.39
C ASP A 91 8.13 1.68 -4.27
N ALA A 92 9.42 1.88 -4.59
CA ALA A 92 10.43 2.31 -3.61
C ALA A 92 10.08 3.69 -2.99
N LYS A 93 9.69 4.67 -3.81
CA LYS A 93 9.28 6.00 -3.32
C LYS A 93 8.02 5.97 -2.47
N LEU A 94 7.10 5.05 -2.76
CA LEU A 94 5.90 4.86 -1.94
C LEU A 94 6.29 4.35 -0.55
N LEU A 95 7.16 3.33 -0.47
CA LEU A 95 7.68 2.81 0.80
C LEU A 95 8.41 3.89 1.63
N GLU A 96 9.36 4.59 1.01
CA GLU A 96 10.11 5.68 1.67
C GLU A 96 9.19 6.82 2.10
N GLY A 97 8.23 7.19 1.26
CA GLY A 97 7.28 8.26 1.52
C GLY A 97 6.35 7.94 2.69
N MET A 98 5.80 6.72 2.74
CA MET A 98 4.95 6.27 3.84
C MET A 98 5.72 6.25 5.15
N TYR A 99 6.92 5.69 5.16
CA TYR A 99 7.78 5.71 6.34
C TYR A 99 8.09 7.16 6.78
N ALA A 100 8.55 8.01 5.87
CA ALA A 100 8.84 9.41 6.19
C ALA A 100 7.62 10.17 6.72
N LEU A 101 6.42 9.90 6.18
CA LEU A 101 5.18 10.51 6.65
C LEU A 101 4.88 10.10 8.10
N THR A 102 5.03 8.81 8.45
CA THR A 102 4.82 8.34 9.84
C THR A 102 5.78 8.97 10.84
N GLN A 103 7.01 9.29 10.41
CA GLN A 103 8.00 9.94 11.27
C GLN A 103 7.79 11.46 11.39
N SER A 104 7.34 12.11 10.31
CA SER A 104 7.24 13.58 10.24
C SER A 104 5.89 14.13 10.70
N GLU A 105 4.81 13.37 10.56
CA GLU A 105 3.45 13.76 10.90
C GLU A 105 2.82 12.82 11.95
N PRO A 106 3.44 12.60 13.13
CA PRO A 106 2.92 11.65 14.12
C PRO A 106 1.52 12.06 14.64
N ALA A 107 1.18 13.34 14.56
CA ALA A 107 -0.14 13.84 14.91
C ALA A 107 -1.23 13.44 13.90
N LEU A 108 -0.90 13.24 12.62
CA LEU A 108 -1.86 12.73 11.62
C LEU A 108 -2.32 11.33 12.03
N PHE A 109 -1.36 10.45 12.30
CA PHE A 109 -1.63 9.06 12.66
C PHE A 109 -2.23 8.88 14.05
N ALA A 110 -1.86 9.73 15.02
CA ALA A 110 -2.49 9.72 16.35
C ALA A 110 -3.97 10.13 16.32
N ASN A 111 -4.40 10.89 15.30
CA ASN A 111 -5.78 11.33 15.15
C ASN A 111 -6.56 10.50 14.11
N ASP A 112 -5.87 9.72 13.27
CA ASP A 112 -6.47 8.80 12.30
C ASP A 112 -5.78 7.43 12.36
N PRO A 113 -6.16 6.55 13.32
CA PRO A 113 -5.56 5.22 13.44
C PRO A 113 -5.86 4.31 12.25
N GLU A 114 -6.86 4.63 11.43
CA GLU A 114 -7.10 3.92 10.16
C GLU A 114 -6.02 4.25 9.13
N ALA A 115 -5.54 5.49 9.07
CA ALA A 115 -4.41 5.86 8.22
C ALA A 115 -3.16 5.06 8.60
N LEU A 116 -2.93 4.87 9.91
CA LEU A 116 -1.80 4.11 10.42
C LEU A 116 -1.93 2.61 10.11
N LEU A 117 -3.14 2.07 10.29
CA LEU A 117 -3.46 0.69 9.91
C LEU A 117 -3.23 0.46 8.42
N TYR A 118 -3.71 1.37 7.58
CA TYR A 118 -3.61 1.23 6.13
C TYR A 118 -2.19 1.42 5.62
N GLU A 119 -1.43 2.36 6.18
CA GLU A 119 -0.01 2.53 5.89
C GLU A 119 0.75 1.24 6.14
N GLY A 120 0.65 0.67 7.35
CA GLY A 120 1.34 -0.57 7.68
C GLY A 120 0.93 -1.73 6.77
N PHE A 121 -0.38 -1.83 6.47
CA PHE A 121 -0.89 -2.83 5.54
C PHE A 121 -0.32 -2.66 4.11
N ALA A 122 -0.30 -1.43 3.60
CA ALA A 122 0.20 -1.11 2.27
C ALA A 122 1.71 -1.35 2.15
N THR A 123 2.49 -0.92 3.14
CA THR A 123 3.95 -1.14 3.18
C THR A 123 4.29 -2.62 3.09
N ILE A 124 3.62 -3.46 3.88
CA ILE A 124 3.77 -4.91 3.87
C ILE A 124 3.39 -5.50 2.50
N GLY A 125 2.28 -5.05 1.92
CA GLY A 125 1.84 -5.49 0.59
C GLY A 125 2.83 -5.13 -0.53
N ILE A 126 3.38 -3.93 -0.52
CA ILE A 126 4.36 -3.46 -1.52
C ILE A 126 5.69 -4.21 -1.37
N LEU A 127 6.19 -4.40 -0.14
CA LEU A 127 7.39 -5.22 0.09
C LEU A 127 7.22 -6.64 -0.45
N GLY A 128 6.10 -7.31 -0.13
CA GLY A 128 5.82 -8.64 -0.67
C GLY A 128 5.71 -8.68 -2.20
N LYS A 129 5.18 -7.62 -2.80
CA LYS A 129 5.11 -7.48 -4.27
C LYS A 129 6.51 -7.32 -4.88
N ILE A 130 7.38 -6.50 -4.30
CA ILE A 130 8.75 -6.30 -4.79
C ILE A 130 9.52 -7.62 -4.75
N GLU A 131 9.46 -8.33 -3.62
CA GLU A 131 10.17 -9.61 -3.43
C GLU A 131 9.69 -10.74 -4.36
N THR A 132 8.47 -10.62 -4.87
CA THR A 132 7.89 -11.60 -5.80
C THR A 132 7.91 -11.17 -7.26
N THR A 133 8.37 -9.95 -7.56
CA THR A 133 8.45 -9.43 -8.93
C THR A 133 9.86 -9.57 -9.51
N PRO A 134 10.05 -10.37 -10.59
CA PRO A 134 11.37 -10.55 -11.18
C PRO A 134 12.00 -9.25 -11.67
N GLY A 135 13.25 -8.97 -11.27
CA GLY A 135 13.98 -7.76 -11.63
C GLY A 135 13.74 -6.59 -10.68
N GLU A 136 12.69 -6.62 -9.88
CA GLU A 136 12.36 -5.53 -8.95
C GLU A 136 13.09 -5.68 -7.62
N SER A 137 13.19 -6.90 -7.07
CA SER A 137 13.97 -7.13 -5.85
C SER A 137 15.46 -6.85 -6.08
N GLU A 138 16.02 -7.20 -7.24
CA GLU A 138 17.40 -6.80 -7.57
C GLU A 138 17.54 -5.29 -7.73
N TYR A 139 16.49 -4.62 -8.20
CA TYR A 139 16.48 -3.16 -8.28
C TYR A 139 16.42 -2.52 -6.90
N LEU A 140 15.51 -2.96 -6.04
CA LEU A 140 15.35 -2.45 -4.68
C LEU A 140 16.63 -2.63 -3.89
N HIS A 141 17.26 -3.81 -3.93
CA HIS A 141 18.54 -4.04 -3.27
C HIS A 141 19.70 -3.18 -3.81
N SER A 142 19.54 -2.58 -5.00
CA SER A 142 20.52 -1.64 -5.56
C SER A 142 20.30 -0.19 -5.12
N THR A 143 19.08 0.14 -4.66
CA THR A 143 18.68 1.50 -4.28
C THR A 143 18.48 1.67 -2.76
N LEU A 144 18.00 0.63 -2.08
CA LEU A 144 17.84 0.53 -0.63
C LEU A 144 18.78 -0.55 -0.07
N SER A 145 19.41 -0.25 1.05
CA SER A 145 20.17 -1.26 1.80
C SER A 145 19.22 -2.24 2.49
N GLN A 146 19.67 -3.48 2.69
CA GLN A 146 18.92 -4.50 3.45
C GLN A 146 18.53 -4.01 4.87
N SER A 147 19.36 -3.16 5.50
CA SER A 147 19.03 -2.54 6.79
C SER A 147 17.88 -1.55 6.71
N GLU A 148 17.73 -0.84 5.59
CA GLU A 148 16.61 0.09 5.39
C GLU A 148 15.32 -0.68 5.10
N GLU A 149 15.38 -1.76 4.32
CA GLU A 149 14.23 -2.63 4.07
C GLU A 149 13.70 -3.27 5.36
N LEU A 150 14.60 -3.80 6.20
CA LEU A 150 14.23 -4.35 7.51
C LEU A 150 13.62 -3.29 8.43
N LEU A 151 14.12 -2.06 8.38
CA LEU A 151 13.57 -0.93 9.14
C LEU A 151 12.14 -0.60 8.68
N LEU A 152 11.90 -0.54 7.37
CA LEU A 152 10.59 -0.31 6.79
C LEU A 152 9.60 -1.41 7.19
N ALA A 153 10.00 -2.68 7.07
CA ALA A 153 9.17 -3.82 7.44
C ALA A 153 8.82 -3.81 8.93
N THR A 154 9.80 -3.57 9.80
CA THR A 154 9.59 -3.51 11.25
C THR A 154 8.66 -2.36 11.65
N ALA A 155 8.86 -1.17 11.07
CA ALA A 155 8.01 -0.02 11.32
C ALA A 155 6.57 -0.27 10.85
N ALA A 156 6.39 -0.88 9.67
CA ALA A 156 5.07 -1.19 9.13
C ALA A 156 4.29 -2.20 9.97
N ILE A 157 4.96 -3.25 10.49
CA ILE A 157 4.33 -4.21 11.42
C ILE A 157 3.86 -3.47 12.68
N GLN A 158 4.71 -2.63 13.26
CA GLN A 158 4.35 -1.85 14.45
C GLN A 158 3.18 -0.89 14.19
N ASN A 159 3.19 -0.20 13.04
CA ASN A 159 2.12 0.72 12.63
C ASN A 159 0.82 -0.03 12.40
N PHE A 160 0.86 -1.18 11.71
CA PHE A 160 -0.29 -2.04 11.50
C PHE A 160 -0.89 -2.51 12.84
N GLU A 161 -0.07 -3.02 13.75
CA GLU A 161 -0.54 -3.49 15.07
C GLU A 161 -1.15 -2.37 15.90
N THR A 162 -0.51 -1.19 15.89
CA THR A 162 -0.99 0.00 16.60
C THR A 162 -2.32 0.49 16.01
N GLY A 163 -2.37 0.68 14.69
CA GLY A 163 -3.57 1.10 13.98
C GLY A 163 -4.71 0.09 14.15
N LEU A 164 -4.42 -1.21 14.14
CA LEU A 164 -5.40 -2.25 14.39
C LEU A 164 -6.00 -2.18 15.80
N ALA A 165 -5.17 -1.94 16.82
CA ALA A 165 -5.61 -1.84 18.20
C ALA A 165 -6.49 -0.60 18.45
N GLU A 166 -6.23 0.48 17.71
CA GLU A 166 -6.90 1.77 17.87
C GLU A 166 -8.08 1.98 16.91
N THR A 167 -8.14 1.24 15.79
CA THR A 167 -9.24 1.30 14.82
C THR A 167 -10.49 0.58 15.37
N PRO A 168 -11.61 1.29 15.58
CA PRO A 168 -12.83 0.68 16.10
C PRO A 168 -13.52 -0.17 15.03
N GLY A 169 -13.77 -1.45 15.32
CA GLY A 169 -14.54 -2.33 14.42
C GLY A 169 -14.20 -3.81 14.57
N ASN A 170 -14.96 -4.66 13.88
CA ASN A 170 -14.62 -6.09 13.74
C ASN A 170 -13.93 -6.37 12.40
N GLU A 171 -14.15 -5.51 11.41
CA GLU A 171 -13.65 -5.58 10.04
C GLU A 171 -12.11 -5.56 10.03
N SER A 172 -11.50 -4.69 10.84
CA SER A 172 -10.05 -4.59 11.02
C SER A 172 -9.42 -5.89 11.55
N ARG A 173 -10.13 -6.67 12.37
CA ARG A 173 -9.62 -7.94 12.92
C ARG A 173 -9.39 -9.00 11.86
N SER A 174 -10.10 -8.92 10.73
CA SER A 174 -9.87 -9.84 9.62
C SER A 174 -8.50 -9.63 8.96
N LEU A 175 -7.97 -8.39 9.00
CA LEU A 175 -6.63 -8.06 8.51
C LEU A 175 -5.53 -8.64 9.42
N HIS A 176 -5.77 -8.76 10.73
CA HIS A 176 -4.80 -9.39 11.65
C HIS A 176 -4.49 -10.85 11.27
N GLY A 177 -5.52 -11.59 10.85
CA GLY A 177 -5.34 -12.94 10.33
C GLY A 177 -4.54 -12.97 9.02
N ALA A 178 -4.71 -11.95 8.16
CA ALA A 178 -3.93 -11.81 6.93
C ALA A 178 -2.46 -11.52 7.22
N LEU A 179 -2.18 -10.65 8.20
CA LEU A 179 -0.82 -10.32 8.63
C LEU A 179 -0.05 -11.58 9.05
N HIS A 180 -0.62 -12.44 9.90
CA HIS A 180 0.07 -13.66 10.31
C HIS A 180 0.36 -14.63 9.17
N VAL A 181 -0.49 -14.68 8.13
CA VAL A 181 -0.18 -15.47 6.92
C VAL A 181 0.97 -14.81 6.17
N PHE A 182 0.93 -13.49 6.01
CA PHE A 182 2.01 -12.75 5.37
C PHE A 182 3.34 -13.00 6.08
N GLU A 183 3.39 -12.83 7.41
CA GLU A 183 4.57 -13.12 8.24
C GLU A 183 5.05 -14.56 8.07
N ALA A 184 4.14 -15.54 7.99
CA ALA A 184 4.53 -16.93 7.78
C ALA A 184 5.11 -17.20 6.38
N HIS A 185 4.72 -16.43 5.36
CA HIS A 185 5.14 -16.63 3.97
C HIS A 185 6.37 -15.80 3.59
N PHE A 186 6.50 -14.61 4.16
CA PHE A 186 7.51 -13.62 3.79
C PHE A 186 8.39 -13.20 4.97
N GLY A 187 8.09 -13.61 6.20
CA GLY A 187 8.87 -13.24 7.39
C GLY A 187 10.32 -13.71 7.33
N ASP A 188 10.58 -14.93 6.85
CA ASP A 188 11.94 -15.42 6.64
C ASP A 188 12.70 -14.65 5.54
N LEU A 189 11.97 -13.94 4.67
CA LEU A 189 12.53 -13.19 3.55
C LEU A 189 12.76 -11.71 3.91
N LEU A 190 11.88 -11.14 4.74
CA LEU A 190 11.86 -9.71 5.11
C LEU A 190 12.45 -9.41 6.50
N LEU A 191 12.54 -10.40 7.40
CA LEU A 191 12.92 -10.22 8.81
C LEU A 191 14.16 -11.03 9.27
N ALA A 192 14.86 -11.69 8.35
CA ALA A 192 16.05 -12.52 8.63
C ALA A 192 17.37 -11.75 8.47
#